data_AF-A0A938UWZ1-F1
#
_entry.id   AF-A0A938UWZ1-F1
#
_cell.length_a   1.000
_cell.length_b   1.000
_cell.length_c   1.000
_cell.angle_alpha   90.00
_cell.angle_beta   90.00
_cell.angle_gamma   90.00
#
_symmetry.space_group_name_H-M   'P 1'
#
loop_
_entity.id
_entity.type
_entity.pdbx_description
1 polymer ?
#
loop_
_entity_poly.entity_id
_entity_poly.type
_entity_poly.pdbx_seq_one_letter_code
_entity_poly.pdbx_strand_id
1 'polypeptide(L)'
;MAQKEERPPVKEFLDMLADILAEKYFERVDDRMKKIPELRRLITAKEAGQYLSLSTDTIYRMASMKKLPYLKIGDRVLFDIKTLDHWIERHLIKEKEWKREELKAEFESEKSNAKTSKDSDLLTLLKKKSKE
;
A
#
# COMPACT_ATOMS: atom_id res chain seq x y z
N MET A 1 -33.50 -28.64 -55.21
CA MET A 1 -32.35 -27.75 -54.98
C MET A 1 -31.75 -28.12 -53.63
N ALA A 2 -30.61 -28.81 -53.63
CA ALA A 2 -29.98 -29.28 -52.41
C ALA A 2 -29.31 -28.09 -51.72
N GLN A 3 -29.80 -27.72 -50.54
CA GLN A 3 -29.13 -26.74 -49.69
C GLN A 3 -27.82 -27.39 -49.23
N LYS A 4 -26.70 -26.93 -49.78
CA LYS A 4 -25.39 -27.23 -49.20
C LYS A 4 -25.33 -26.46 -47.90
N GLU A 5 -25.51 -27.16 -46.79
CA GLU A 5 -25.05 -26.72 -45.48
C GLU A 5 -23.52 -26.62 -45.56
N GLU A 6 -23.02 -25.48 -46.02
CA GLU A 6 -21.62 -25.13 -45.89
C GLU A 6 -21.35 -24.98 -44.41
N ARG A 7 -20.79 -26.03 -43.80
CA ARG A 7 -20.33 -25.99 -42.42
C ARG A 7 -19.36 -24.81 -42.33
N PRO A 8 -19.59 -23.86 -41.42
CA PRO A 8 -18.71 -22.70 -41.31
C PRO A 8 -17.28 -23.21 -41.08
N PRO A 9 -16.27 -22.59 -41.72
CA PRO A 9 -14.88 -22.92 -41.45
C PRO A 9 -14.65 -22.89 -39.94
N VAL A 10 -13.83 -23.82 -39.43
CA VAL A 10 -13.63 -24.03 -37.99
C VAL A 10 -13.34 -22.72 -37.24
N LYS A 11 -12.68 -21.76 -37.91
CA LYS A 11 -12.44 -20.41 -37.40
C LYS A 11 -13.72 -19.63 -37.09
N GLU A 12 -14.69 -19.57 -38.00
CA GLU A 12 -15.97 -18.87 -37.79
C GLU A 12 -16.80 -19.53 -36.68
N PHE A 13 -16.74 -20.86 -36.57
CA PHE A 13 -17.38 -21.57 -35.47
C PHE A 13 -16.73 -21.24 -34.12
N LEU A 14 -15.40 -21.18 -34.07
CA LEU A 14 -14.67 -20.79 -32.87
C LEU A 14 -14.90 -19.32 -32.49
N ASP A 15 -14.99 -18.43 -33.47
CA ASP A 15 -15.32 -17.01 -33.26
C ASP A 15 -16.75 -16.86 -32.71
N MET A 16 -17.72 -17.59 -33.28
CA MET A 16 -19.10 -17.61 -32.77
C MET A 16 -19.19 -18.18 -31.35
N LEU A 17 -18.41 -19.23 -31.03
CA LEU A 17 -18.32 -19.74 -29.66
C LEU A 17 -17.66 -18.73 -28.72
N ALA A 18 -16.64 -17.99 -29.19
CA ALA A 18 -15.99 -16.96 -28.41
C ALA A 18 -16.97 -15.83 -28.08
N ASP A 19 -17.82 -15.41 -29.02
CA ASP A 19 -18.85 -14.37 -28.81
C ASP A 19 -19.90 -14.82 -27.79
N ILE A 20 -20.42 -16.05 -27.90
CA ILE A 20 -21.39 -16.62 -26.95
C ILE A 20 -20.78 -16.76 -25.55
N LEU A 21 -19.52 -17.19 -25.47
CA LEU A 21 -18.80 -17.29 -24.21
C LEU A 21 -18.52 -15.90 -23.63
N ALA A 22 -18.18 -14.91 -24.47
CA ALA A 22 -17.97 -13.54 -24.07
C ALA A 22 -19.26 -12.94 -23.48
N GLU A 23 -20.42 -13.08 -24.13
CA GLU A 23 -21.71 -12.63 -23.60
C GLU A 23 -21.98 -13.19 -22.19
N LYS A 24 -21.81 -14.51 -22.02
CA LYS A 24 -21.98 -15.16 -20.70
C LYS A 24 -20.91 -14.78 -19.69
N TYR A 25 -19.70 -14.46 -20.15
CA TYR A 25 -18.60 -14.07 -19.29
C TYR A 25 -18.77 -12.63 -18.80
N PHE A 26 -19.19 -11.70 -19.67
CA PHE A 26 -19.40 -10.29 -19.32
C PHE A 26 -20.56 -10.10 -18.34
N GLU A 27 -21.68 -10.80 -18.52
CA GLU A 27 -22.79 -10.85 -17.54
C GLU A 27 -22.33 -11.26 -16.12
N ARG A 28 -21.31 -12.12 -16.05
CA ARG A 28 -20.76 -12.61 -14.77
C ARG A 28 -19.59 -11.78 -14.24
N VAL A 29 -18.96 -10.99 -15.10
CA VAL A 29 -17.77 -10.18 -14.77
C VAL A 29 -18.14 -8.74 -14.45
N ASP A 30 -19.27 -8.21 -14.93
CA ASP A 30 -19.71 -6.84 -14.63
C ASP A 30 -19.90 -6.59 -13.13
N ASP A 31 -20.30 -7.60 -12.35
CA ASP A 31 -20.39 -7.46 -10.89
C ASP A 31 -19.03 -7.40 -10.18
N ARG A 32 -17.97 -7.95 -10.79
CA ARG A 32 -16.59 -7.84 -10.30
C ARG A 32 -15.89 -6.59 -10.83
N MET A 33 -16.32 -6.09 -11.99
CA MET A 33 -15.77 -4.94 -12.70
C MET A 33 -16.67 -3.71 -12.63
N LYS A 34 -17.34 -3.46 -11.49
CA LYS A 34 -17.76 -2.09 -11.15
C LYS A 34 -16.51 -1.23 -10.95
N LYS A 35 -15.94 -0.80 -12.07
CA LYS A 35 -14.83 0.13 -12.19
C LYS A 35 -15.21 1.36 -11.37
N ILE A 36 -14.41 1.69 -10.37
CA ILE A 36 -14.59 2.94 -9.62
C ILE A 36 -14.69 4.04 -10.68
N PRO A 37 -15.77 4.85 -10.72
CA PRO A 37 -15.91 5.86 -11.75
C PRO A 37 -14.72 6.81 -11.65
N GLU A 38 -13.84 6.77 -12.66
CA GLU A 38 -12.51 7.41 -12.65
C GLU A 38 -12.56 8.94 -12.42
N LEU A 39 -13.75 9.55 -12.43
CA LEU A 39 -13.98 10.97 -12.18
C LEU A 39 -14.26 11.35 -10.71
N ARG A 40 -14.51 10.41 -9.79
CA ARG A 40 -14.87 10.76 -8.41
C ARG A 40 -13.65 10.76 -7.49
N ARG A 41 -13.25 11.95 -7.02
CA ARG A 41 -12.19 12.11 -6.01
C ARG A 41 -12.54 11.44 -4.68
N LEU A 42 -13.80 11.54 -4.26
CA LEU A 42 -14.31 10.93 -3.04
C LEU A 42 -15.06 9.65 -3.38
N ILE A 43 -14.70 8.56 -2.71
CA ILE A 43 -15.27 7.23 -2.86
C ILE A 43 -15.93 6.78 -1.56
N THR A 44 -16.91 5.88 -1.69
CA THR A 44 -17.62 5.27 -0.58
C THR A 44 -16.79 4.20 0.11
N ALA A 45 -17.20 3.74 1.30
CA ALA A 45 -16.55 2.63 2.01
C ALA A 45 -16.50 1.33 1.17
N LYS A 46 -17.50 1.10 0.32
CA LYS A 46 -17.54 -0.06 -0.59
C LYS A 46 -16.46 0.03 -1.66
N GLU A 47 -16.37 1.18 -2.32
CA GLU A 47 -15.34 1.45 -3.34
C GLU A 47 -13.94 1.50 -2.72
N ALA A 48 -13.78 2.04 -1.51
CA ALA A 48 -12.51 2.01 -0.79
C ALA A 48 -12.07 0.59 -0.44
N GLY A 49 -13.01 -0.29 -0.09
CA GLY A 49 -12.74 -1.71 0.09
C GLY A 49 -12.27 -2.38 -1.20
N GLN A 50 -12.89 -2.06 -2.33
CA GLN A 50 -12.44 -2.52 -3.64
C GLN A 50 -11.04 -1.96 -3.98
N TYR A 51 -10.78 -0.68 -3.68
CA TYR A 51 -9.52 -0.01 -3.94
C TYR A 51 -8.35 -0.64 -3.16
N LEU A 52 -8.55 -0.90 -1.87
CA LEU A 52 -7.54 -1.47 -0.99
C LEU A 52 -7.56 -3.01 -0.95
N SER A 53 -8.46 -3.64 -1.68
CA SER A 53 -8.70 -5.10 -1.63
C SER A 53 -9.03 -5.61 -0.22
N LEU A 54 -9.83 -4.84 0.55
CA LEU A 54 -10.29 -5.15 1.90
C LEU A 54 -11.82 -5.28 1.97
N SER A 55 -12.32 -6.01 2.97
CA SER A 55 -13.77 -6.05 3.21
C SER A 55 -14.29 -4.70 3.69
N THR A 56 -15.55 -4.38 3.35
CA THR A 56 -16.20 -3.13 3.77
C THR A 56 -16.25 -2.98 5.28
N ASP A 57 -16.47 -4.07 6.01
CA ASP A 57 -16.40 -4.12 7.47
C ASP A 57 -15.00 -3.71 7.99
N THR A 58 -13.94 -4.24 7.36
CA THR A 58 -12.57 -3.88 7.72
C THR A 58 -12.30 -2.39 7.47
N ILE A 59 -12.81 -1.83 6.38
CA ILE A 59 -12.72 -0.38 6.10
C ILE A 59 -13.40 0.43 7.20
N TYR A 60 -14.63 0.09 7.59
CA TYR A 60 -15.33 0.76 8.68
C TYR A 60 -14.60 0.63 10.01
N ARG A 61 -14.08 -0.56 10.33
CA ARG A 61 -13.28 -0.80 11.52
C ARG A 61 -11.99 0.02 11.54
N MET A 62 -11.29 0.11 10.42
CA MET A 62 -10.06 0.90 10.31
C MET A 62 -10.36 2.41 10.39
N ALA A 63 -11.46 2.86 9.79
CA ALA A 63 -11.91 4.25 9.89
C ALA A 63 -12.32 4.62 11.32
N SER A 64 -13.07 3.76 12.01
CA SER A 64 -13.47 4.01 13.42
C SER A 64 -12.27 4.02 14.37
N MET A 65 -11.26 3.18 14.11
CA MET A 65 -9.98 3.18 14.81
C MET A 65 -9.04 4.32 14.39
N LYS A 66 -9.45 5.20 13.47
CA LYS A 66 -8.63 6.28 12.89
C LYS A 66 -7.31 5.80 12.25
N LYS A 67 -7.24 4.53 11.84
CA LYS A 67 -6.08 3.95 11.14
C LYS A 67 -6.10 4.26 9.65
N LEU A 68 -7.29 4.41 9.08
CA LEU A 68 -7.50 4.78 7.67
C LEU A 68 -8.02 6.22 7.60
N PRO A 69 -7.48 7.08 6.71
CA PRO A 69 -7.95 8.46 6.58
C PRO A 69 -9.36 8.49 5.96
N TYR A 70 -10.27 9.21 6.61
CA TYR A 70 -11.67 9.32 6.18
C TYR A 70 -12.20 10.75 6.32
N LEU A 71 -13.26 11.05 5.59
CA LEU A 71 -14.01 12.30 5.65
C LEU A 71 -15.44 12.00 6.09
N LYS A 72 -15.90 12.67 7.14
CA LYS A 72 -17.30 12.57 7.59
C LYS A 72 -18.08 13.78 7.10
N ILE A 73 -19.10 13.53 6.26
CA ILE A 73 -20.02 14.56 5.76
C ILE A 73 -21.44 14.17 6.17
N GLY A 74 -21.96 14.83 7.20
CA GLY A 74 -23.20 14.41 7.87
C GLY A 74 -23.07 12.99 8.42
N ASP A 75 -23.95 12.10 7.96
CA ASP A 75 -23.96 10.69 8.35
C ASP A 75 -23.10 9.80 7.44
N ARG A 76 -22.56 10.35 6.34
CA ARG A 76 -21.77 9.58 5.38
C ARG A 76 -20.29 9.65 5.70
N VAL A 77 -19.63 8.50 5.57
CA VAL A 77 -18.17 8.37 5.61
C VAL A 77 -17.67 8.14 4.19
N LEU A 78 -16.80 9.03 3.73
CA LEU A 78 -16.19 9.02 2.40
C LEU A 78 -14.66 8.99 2.52
N PHE A 79 -14.01 8.58 1.44
CA PHE A 79 -12.56 8.43 1.36
C PHE A 79 -12.04 9.18 0.14
N ASP A 80 -10.97 9.95 0.30
CA ASP A 80 -10.30 10.61 -0.84
C ASP A 80 -9.24 9.67 -1.40
N ILE A 81 -9.31 9.37 -2.71
CA ILE A 81 -8.36 8.50 -3.40
C ILE A 81 -6.93 8.99 -3.18
N LYS A 82 -6.68 10.30 -3.35
CA LYS A 82 -5.33 10.85 -3.17
C LYS A 82 -4.81 10.59 -1.76
N THR A 83 -5.66 10.75 -0.75
CA THR A 83 -5.27 10.55 0.64
C THR A 83 -5.03 9.06 0.94
N LEU A 84 -5.79 8.16 0.29
CA LEU A 84 -5.53 6.72 0.35
C LEU A 84 -4.18 6.37 -0.29
N ASP A 85 -3.81 6.96 -1.42
CA ASP A 85 -2.51 6.74 -2.06
C ASP A 85 -1.34 7.11 -1.13
N HIS A 86 -1.40 8.32 -0.56
CA HIS A 86 -0.40 8.78 0.42
C HIS A 86 -0.40 7.93 1.70
N TRP A 87 -1.52 7.29 2.03
CA TRP A 87 -1.58 6.36 3.14
C TRP A 87 -0.88 5.04 2.79
N ILE A 88 -1.08 4.49 1.59
CA ILE A 88 -0.39 3.29 1.09
C ILE A 88 1.12 3.52 1.09
N GLU A 89 1.59 4.63 0.53
CA GLU A 89 3.02 4.96 0.46
C GLU A 89 3.69 5.03 1.84
N ARG A 90 3.00 5.55 2.85
CA ARG A 90 3.52 5.64 4.23
C ARG A 90 3.54 4.30 4.96
N HIS A 91 2.65 3.39 4.62
CA HIS A 91 2.55 2.07 5.27
C HIS A 91 3.30 0.98 4.50
N LEU A 92 3.91 1.33 3.36
CA LEU A 92 4.78 0.43 2.62
C LEU A 92 6.07 0.19 3.42
N ILE A 93 6.23 -1.03 3.93
CA ILE A 93 7.46 -1.44 4.61
C ILE A 93 8.55 -1.60 3.55
N LYS A 94 9.46 -0.63 3.44
CA LYS A 94 10.64 -0.74 2.59
C LYS A 94 11.67 -1.60 3.32
N GLU A 95 11.90 -2.82 2.85
CA GLU A 95 12.87 -3.80 3.39
C GLU A 95 14.33 -3.29 3.54
N LYS A 96 14.66 -2.05 3.14
CA LYS A 96 16.02 -1.51 3.18
C LYS A 96 16.36 -0.57 4.34
N GLU A 97 15.43 -0.29 5.26
CA GLU A 97 15.69 0.69 6.34
C GLU A 97 15.89 0.06 7.73
N TRP A 98 15.50 -1.20 7.94
CA TRP A 98 15.71 -1.87 9.24
C TRP A 98 17.19 -2.02 9.61
N LYS A 99 18.06 -2.26 8.62
CA LYS A 99 19.52 -2.29 8.84
C LYS A 99 20.16 -0.92 9.04
N ARG A 100 19.53 0.17 8.59
CA ARG A 100 20.13 1.52 8.65
C ARG A 100 19.88 2.19 9.99
N GLU A 101 18.74 1.95 10.62
CA GLU A 101 18.48 2.46 11.97
C GLU A 101 19.38 1.76 13.01
N GLU A 102 19.57 0.43 12.89
CA GLU A 102 20.51 -0.32 13.74
C GLU A 102 21.95 0.17 13.55
N LEU A 103 22.42 0.32 12.30
CA LEU A 103 23.76 0.82 12.01
C LEU A 103 23.97 2.28 12.45
N LYS A 104 22.93 3.14 12.43
CA LYS A 104 23.02 4.51 12.93
C LYS A 104 23.09 4.57 14.46
N ALA A 105 22.31 3.75 15.15
CA ALA A 105 22.33 3.64 16.61
C ALA A 105 23.68 3.11 17.13
N GLU A 106 24.27 2.14 16.43
CA GLU A 106 25.61 1.62 16.74
C GLU A 106 26.69 2.70 16.53
N PHE A 107 26.66 3.43 15.41
CA PHE A 107 27.63 4.49 15.11
C PHE A 107 27.55 5.71 16.05
N GLU A 108 26.37 6.02 16.59
CA GLU A 108 26.17 7.09 17.59
C GLU A 108 26.62 6.65 18.99
N SER A 109 26.44 5.37 19.33
CA SER A 109 26.94 4.78 20.58
C SER A 109 28.49 4.68 20.62
N GLU A 110 29.13 4.35 19.50
CA GLU A 110 30.59 4.30 19.40
C GLU A 110 31.24 5.69 19.45
N LYS A 111 30.60 6.71 18.86
CA LYS A 111 31.09 8.09 18.91
C LYS A 111 30.97 8.74 20.29
N SER A 112 29.98 8.34 21.09
CA SER A 112 29.84 8.81 22.47
C SER A 112 30.82 8.13 23.43
N ASN A 113 31.20 6.87 23.16
CA ASN A 113 32.19 6.15 23.97
C ASN A 113 33.66 6.51 23.64
N ALA A 114 33.97 6.89 22.39
CA ALA A 114 35.33 7.28 22.01
C ALA A 114 35.76 8.69 22.49
N LYS A 115 34.81 9.56 22.88
CA LYS A 115 35.09 10.94 23.32
C LYS A 115 35.28 11.11 24.83
N THR A 116 34.98 10.11 25.65
CA THR A 116 35.09 10.22 27.12
C THR A 116 36.40 9.67 27.69
N SER A 117 37.20 8.93 26.91
CA SER A 117 38.30 8.13 27.46
C SER A 117 39.73 8.65 27.22
N LYS A 118 39.98 9.71 26.43
CA LYS A 118 41.37 10.16 26.14
C LYS A 118 41.81 11.49 26.77
N ASP A 119 40.87 12.31 27.27
CA ASP A 119 41.20 13.62 27.84
C ASP A 119 41.18 13.67 29.38
N SER A 120 40.73 12.60 30.06
CA SER A 120 40.69 12.57 31.54
C SER A 120 42.04 12.21 32.18
N ASP A 121 42.91 11.48 31.48
CA ASP A 121 44.07 10.87 32.14
C ASP A 121 45.31 11.79 32.15
N LEU A 122 45.43 12.69 31.18
CA LEU A 122 46.58 13.62 31.10
C LEU A 122 46.47 14.78 32.11
N LEU A 123 45.26 15.25 32.39
CA LEU A 123 45.01 16.30 33.40
C LEU A 123 45.25 15.81 34.83
N THR A 124 45.05 14.51 35.05
CA THR A 124 45.25 13.88 36.37
C THR A 124 46.73 13.62 36.64
N LEU A 125 47.52 13.34 35.60
CA LEU A 125 48.97 13.10 35.70
C LEU A 125 49.78 14.40 35.91
N LEU A 126 49.33 15.54 35.37
CA LEU A 126 50.05 16.81 35.52
C LEU A 126 49.90 17.43 36.92
N LYS A 127 48.79 17.16 37.62
CA LYS A 127 48.51 17.72 38.95
C LYS A 127 49.28 17.04 40.09
N LYS A 128 49.88 15.87 39.85
CA LYS A 128 50.66 15.12 40.85
C LYS A 128 52.14 15.53 40.94
N LYS A 129 52.63 16.39 40.04
CA LYS A 129 54.06 16.80 40.00
C LYS A 129 54.35 18.19 40.61
N SER A 130 53.36 18.88 41.19
CA SER A 130 53.55 20.20 41.82
C SER A 130 53.33 20.21 43.34
N LYS A 131 53.50 19.07 44.00
CA LYS A 131 53.39 18.99 45.46
C LYS A 131 54.47 18.08 46.04
N GLU A 132 55.73 18.45 45.79
CA GLU A 132 56.88 18.20 46.64
C GLU A 132 57.65 19.51 46.78
#